data_AF-A0A3M1FS34-F1
#
_entry.id   AF-A0A3M1FS34-F1
#
_cell.length_a   1.000
_cell.length_b   1.000
_cell.length_c   1.000
_cell.angle_alpha   90.00
_cell.angle_beta   90.00
_cell.angle_gamma   90.00
#
_symmetry.space_group_name_H-M   'P 1'
#
loop_
_entity.id
_entity.type
_entity.pdbx_description
1 polymer ?
#
loop_
_entity_poly.entity_id
_entity_poly.type
_entity_poly.pdbx_seq_one_letter_code
_entity_poly.pdbx_strand_id
1 'polypeptide(L)'
;MMRLRLRLPETGTEPTTRPDRCTQAGCSGHYFSDHQQCEKRLSDLDHDVVQVKRYKCVRCGHTFRVYPSGVSRAQRSDRLRGFGVLLYVLGLSYGGVADALAALGLAGSKSSIYRDVQAAGEGVRRIRRSQGSRKVQVMSADATYVICNRSEVTIAVALDALAGDVLEIELVDSESAANLRPFLEEMKELFQVEVLLSDDHDSYKRVADDLGLKHAVCRRHINQNVAKLVAELGEAALKWKGPPPPGVGRSIEEFLTDLEYVQLVVALRPPDGAQQLWDLLRCYQAAPPPAEGEKATLWYRFRLALLRWCNNWPRITFDQRWNQEHTAKLDGTNNVAERAIGWQIKDRYRTMRTYKRPQSVRNVTNLIICLAANPQSDVMSQLLAA
;
A
#
# COMPACT_ATOMS: atom_id res chain seq x y z
N MET A 1 4.44 -15.44 4.81
CA MET A 1 5.87 -15.33 4.49
C MET A 1 6.00 -14.72 3.10
N MET A 2 6.80 -13.65 2.94
CA MET A 2 6.96 -12.97 1.66
C MET A 2 7.74 -13.86 0.68
N ARG A 3 7.16 -14.14 -0.49
CA ARG A 3 7.80 -14.87 -1.58
C ARG A 3 8.14 -13.88 -2.68
N LEU A 4 9.42 -13.76 -3.01
CA LEU A 4 9.89 -12.96 -4.13
C LEU A 4 10.41 -13.89 -5.23
N ARG A 5 10.12 -13.53 -6.48
CA ARG A 5 10.73 -14.18 -7.65
C ARG A 5 11.25 -13.07 -8.56
N LEU A 6 12.55 -12.83 -8.54
CA LEU A 6 13.19 -11.69 -9.19
C LEU A 6 14.35 -12.16 -10.04
N ARG A 7 14.62 -11.45 -11.14
CA ARG A 7 15.86 -11.58 -11.91
C ARG A 7 16.80 -10.45 -11.53
N LEU A 8 18.06 -10.79 -11.27
CA LEU A 8 19.08 -9.77 -11.06
C LEU A 8 19.50 -9.18 -12.42
N PRO A 9 19.90 -7.90 -12.47
CA PRO A 9 20.40 -7.29 -13.69
C PRO A 9 21.53 -8.10 -14.33
N GLU A 10 21.56 -8.13 -15.66
CA GLU A 10 22.69 -8.65 -16.41
C GLU A 10 23.84 -7.65 -16.41
N THR A 11 25.06 -8.17 -16.37
CA THR A 11 26.29 -7.37 -16.47
C THR A 11 26.98 -7.73 -17.78
N GLY A 12 27.06 -6.77 -18.70
CA GLY A 12 27.81 -6.92 -19.94
C GLY A 12 29.31 -6.78 -19.70
N THR A 13 30.11 -7.39 -20.56
CA THR A 13 31.58 -7.31 -20.51
C THR A 13 32.15 -6.19 -21.40
N GLU A 14 31.41 -5.76 -22.42
CA GLU A 14 31.78 -4.66 -23.30
C GLU A 14 30.58 -3.81 -23.76
N PRO A 15 30.77 -2.55 -24.19
CA PRO A 15 29.68 -1.72 -24.70
C PRO A 15 29.24 -2.18 -26.08
N THR A 16 27.95 -2.50 -26.21
CA THR A 16 27.32 -2.98 -27.45
C THR A 16 26.75 -1.86 -28.31
N THR A 17 26.46 -0.69 -27.73
CA THR A 17 25.87 0.45 -28.43
C THR A 17 26.84 1.62 -28.56
N ARG A 18 26.83 2.26 -29.73
CA ARG A 18 27.50 3.56 -29.94
C ARG A 18 26.61 4.69 -29.41
N PRO A 19 27.19 5.76 -28.83
CA PRO A 19 26.42 6.89 -28.36
C PRO A 19 25.76 7.63 -29.54
N ASP A 20 24.53 8.09 -29.33
CA ASP A 20 23.72 8.83 -30.31
C ASP A 20 23.87 10.36 -30.18
N ARG A 21 24.27 10.85 -29.01
CA ARG A 21 24.38 12.27 -28.67
C ARG A 21 25.54 12.58 -27.72
N CYS A 22 26.08 13.80 -27.82
CA CYS A 22 27.11 14.28 -26.92
C CYS A 22 26.55 14.50 -25.51
N THR A 23 27.31 14.09 -24.48
CA THR A 23 26.94 14.25 -23.06
C THR A 23 27.28 15.62 -22.48
N GLN A 24 27.98 16.48 -23.24
CA GLN A 24 28.33 17.83 -22.81
C GLN A 24 27.13 18.77 -22.93
N ALA A 25 26.80 19.48 -21.85
CA ALA A 25 25.74 20.48 -21.85
C ALA A 25 25.97 21.54 -22.95
N GLY A 26 24.92 21.81 -23.74
CA GLY A 26 24.96 22.77 -24.84
C GLY A 26 25.54 22.25 -26.17
N CYS A 27 25.95 20.98 -26.25
CA CYS A 27 26.48 20.39 -27.48
C CYS A 27 25.48 19.45 -28.18
N SER A 28 25.09 19.76 -29.42
CA SER A 28 24.31 18.85 -30.29
C SER A 28 25.20 18.06 -31.26
N GLY A 29 26.29 17.48 -30.75
CA GLY A 29 27.17 16.61 -31.54
C GLY A 29 26.60 15.19 -31.63
N HIS A 30 26.62 14.60 -32.84
CA HIS A 30 26.14 13.23 -33.13
C HIS A 30 27.24 12.30 -33.69
N TYR A 31 28.43 12.85 -33.95
CA TYR A 31 29.55 12.10 -34.50
C TYR A 31 30.68 12.00 -33.49
N PHE A 32 31.20 10.79 -33.32
CA PHE A 32 32.17 10.47 -32.28
C PHE A 32 33.31 9.64 -32.86
N SER A 33 34.55 9.95 -32.47
CA SER A 33 35.69 9.07 -32.73
C SER A 33 35.92 8.14 -31.53
N ASP A 34 36.26 6.88 -31.82
CA ASP A 34 36.75 5.93 -30.82
C ASP A 34 38.10 6.46 -30.30
N HIS A 35 38.12 6.91 -29.04
CA HIS A 35 39.29 7.57 -28.47
C HIS A 35 40.17 6.60 -27.69
N GLN A 36 39.57 5.70 -26.91
CA GLN A 36 40.31 4.75 -26.08
C GLN A 36 39.42 3.57 -25.66
N GLN A 37 39.99 2.36 -25.58
CA GLN A 37 39.41 1.24 -24.83
C GLN A 37 40.14 1.12 -23.49
N CYS A 38 39.39 0.98 -22.40
CA CYS A 38 39.92 0.94 -21.05
C CYS A 38 39.33 -0.24 -20.29
N GLU A 39 40.18 -0.99 -19.59
CA GLU A 39 39.73 -1.91 -18.56
C GLU A 39 39.23 -1.16 -17.34
N LYS A 40 38.11 -1.62 -16.80
CA LYS A 40 37.54 -1.13 -15.56
C LYS A 40 37.37 -2.30 -14.61
N ARG A 41 38.04 -2.19 -13.45
CA ARG A 41 37.75 -3.07 -12.31
C ARG A 41 36.31 -2.88 -11.83
N LEU A 42 35.66 -4.00 -11.58
CA LEU A 42 34.26 -4.11 -11.18
C LEU A 42 34.16 -5.08 -10.01
N SER A 43 33.27 -4.78 -9.07
CA SER A 43 32.79 -5.73 -8.09
C SER A 43 31.45 -6.25 -8.60
N ASP A 44 31.47 -7.50 -9.08
CA ASP A 44 30.33 -8.27 -9.55
C ASP A 44 30.46 -9.72 -9.05
N LEU A 45 29.40 -10.51 -9.23
CA LEU A 45 29.41 -11.94 -8.94
C LEU A 45 30.20 -12.74 -9.99
N ASP A 46 30.15 -12.32 -11.26
CA ASP A 46 30.69 -13.09 -12.38
C ASP A 46 31.89 -12.41 -13.05
N HIS A 47 32.06 -11.08 -12.86
CA HIS A 47 33.05 -10.27 -13.58
C HIS A 47 33.83 -9.33 -12.66
N ASP A 48 35.15 -9.48 -12.60
CA ASP A 48 36.07 -8.60 -11.86
C ASP A 48 36.61 -7.44 -12.71
N VAL A 49 36.57 -7.58 -14.03
CA VAL A 49 36.98 -6.57 -15.01
C VAL A 49 36.00 -6.53 -16.19
N VAL A 50 35.72 -5.33 -16.68
CA VAL A 50 34.95 -5.10 -17.91
C VAL A 50 35.64 -4.10 -18.81
N GLN A 51 35.34 -4.15 -20.11
CA GLN A 51 35.83 -3.19 -21.09
C GLN A 51 34.90 -1.97 -21.16
N VAL A 52 35.49 -0.78 -21.21
CA VAL A 52 34.79 0.51 -21.33
C VAL A 52 35.36 1.27 -22.51
N LYS A 53 34.47 1.79 -23.36
CA LYS A 53 34.87 2.59 -24.53
C LYS A 53 34.77 4.07 -24.19
N ARG A 54 35.82 4.84 -24.50
CA ARG A 54 35.81 6.30 -24.41
C ARG A 54 35.64 6.87 -25.81
N TYR A 55 34.63 7.72 -25.96
CA TYR A 55 34.34 8.46 -27.19
C TYR A 55 34.78 9.91 -27.05
N LYS A 56 35.22 10.50 -28.15
CA LYS A 56 35.46 11.95 -28.27
C LYS A 56 34.46 12.55 -29.25
N CYS A 57 33.74 13.58 -28.84
CA CYS A 57 32.87 14.34 -29.73
C CYS A 57 33.71 15.10 -30.75
N VAL A 58 33.45 14.90 -32.04
CA VAL A 58 34.21 15.59 -33.10
C VAL A 58 33.90 17.09 -33.17
N ARG A 59 32.76 17.51 -32.61
CA ARG A 59 32.31 18.91 -32.62
C ARG A 59 32.91 19.74 -31.48
N CYS A 60 32.79 19.28 -30.23
CA CYS A 60 33.24 20.04 -29.06
C CYS A 60 34.51 19.49 -28.40
N GLY A 61 35.03 18.34 -28.85
CA GLY A 61 36.20 17.69 -28.28
C GLY A 61 35.98 17.01 -26.93
N HIS A 62 34.78 17.10 -26.33
CA HIS A 62 34.46 16.47 -25.05
C HIS A 62 34.63 14.95 -25.12
N THR A 63 35.25 14.36 -24.09
CA THR A 63 35.43 12.90 -23.99
C THR A 63 34.54 12.33 -22.91
N PHE A 64 33.89 11.21 -23.21
CA PHE A 64 33.01 10.54 -22.26
C PHE A 64 33.10 9.01 -22.41
N ARG A 65 32.77 8.31 -21.34
CA ARG A 65 32.83 6.84 -21.28
C ARG A 65 31.44 6.26 -21.55
N VAL A 66 31.39 5.20 -22.34
CA VAL A 66 30.23 4.34 -22.56
C VAL A 66 30.54 3.00 -21.92
N TYR A 67 29.62 2.57 -21.04
CA TYR A 67 29.77 1.37 -20.23
C TYR A 67 28.94 0.22 -20.83
N PRO A 68 29.32 -1.04 -20.54
CA PRO A 68 28.44 -2.19 -20.79
C PRO A 68 27.11 -2.09 -20.04
N SER A 69 26.12 -2.92 -20.42
CA SER A 69 24.86 -3.06 -19.67
C SER A 69 25.12 -3.44 -18.21
N GLY A 70 24.36 -2.86 -17.28
CA GLY A 70 24.51 -3.11 -15.84
C GLY A 70 25.79 -2.54 -15.20
N VAL A 71 26.57 -1.75 -15.95
CA VAL A 71 27.81 -1.11 -15.47
C VAL A 71 27.67 0.40 -15.57
N SER A 72 28.12 1.10 -14.52
CA SER A 72 28.17 2.57 -14.50
C SER A 72 29.57 3.06 -14.11
N ARG A 73 29.70 4.35 -13.78
CA ARG A 73 30.93 4.89 -13.19
C ARG A 73 31.30 4.21 -11.87
N ALA A 74 30.32 3.70 -11.12
CA ALA A 74 30.51 3.05 -9.83
C ALA A 74 31.39 1.79 -9.94
N GLN A 75 32.02 1.39 -8.83
CA GLN A 75 32.79 0.14 -8.77
C GLN A 75 31.91 -1.11 -8.66
N ARG A 76 30.65 -0.99 -8.22
CA ARG A 76 29.72 -2.11 -8.08
C ARG A 76 28.80 -2.17 -9.29
N SER A 77 28.59 -3.36 -9.84
CA SER A 77 27.60 -3.60 -10.91
C SER A 77 26.18 -3.40 -10.40
N ASP A 78 25.24 -3.19 -11.32
CA ASP A 78 23.82 -3.16 -10.98
C ASP A 78 23.32 -4.53 -10.50
N ARG A 79 23.92 -5.63 -10.98
CA ARG A 79 23.67 -6.98 -10.45
C ARG A 79 23.97 -7.08 -8.96
N LEU A 80 25.16 -6.63 -8.53
CA LEU A 80 25.56 -6.63 -7.13
C LEU A 80 24.73 -5.67 -6.28
N ARG A 81 24.36 -4.50 -6.84
CA ARG A 81 23.44 -3.57 -6.16
C ARG A 81 22.06 -4.21 -5.97
N GLY A 82 21.52 -4.85 -7.00
CA GLY A 82 20.25 -5.59 -6.96
C GLY A 82 20.27 -6.75 -5.98
N PHE A 83 21.38 -7.47 -5.88
CA PHE A 83 21.54 -8.53 -4.89
C PHE A 83 21.49 -7.98 -3.45
N GLY A 84 22.17 -6.86 -3.18
CA GLY A 84 22.08 -6.19 -1.88
C GLY A 84 20.66 -5.69 -1.55
N VAL A 85 19.95 -5.16 -2.54
CA VAL A 85 18.54 -4.75 -2.40
C VAL A 85 17.65 -5.96 -2.10
N LEU A 86 17.83 -7.07 -2.82
CA LEU A 86 17.09 -8.32 -2.61
C LEU A 86 17.24 -8.81 -1.17
N LEU A 87 18.48 -8.91 -0.67
CA LEU A 87 18.74 -9.34 0.71
C LEU A 87 18.07 -8.43 1.74
N TYR A 88 18.12 -7.11 1.54
CA TYR A 88 17.45 -6.15 2.42
C TYR A 88 15.93 -6.34 2.44
N VAL A 89 15.33 -6.55 1.26
CA VAL A 89 13.89 -6.75 1.09
C VAL A 89 13.44 -8.08 1.70
N LEU A 90 14.26 -9.13 1.62
CA LEU A 90 14.03 -10.42 2.28
C LEU A 90 14.12 -10.35 3.82
N GLY A 91 14.51 -9.21 4.39
CA GLY A 91 14.39 -8.92 5.81
C GLY A 91 15.72 -8.68 6.53
N LEU A 92 16.86 -8.79 5.85
CA LEU A 92 18.15 -8.48 6.45
C LEU A 92 18.24 -6.98 6.77
N SER A 93 18.91 -6.65 7.88
CA SER A 93 19.28 -5.27 8.18
C SER A 93 20.38 -4.81 7.22
N TYR A 94 20.58 -3.49 7.07
CA TYR A 94 21.72 -2.97 6.28
C TYR A 94 23.08 -3.52 6.75
N GLY A 95 23.21 -3.81 8.04
CA GLY A 95 24.39 -4.50 8.58
C GLY A 95 24.47 -5.95 8.14
N GLY A 96 23.39 -6.71 8.32
CA GLY A 96 23.36 -8.11 7.89
C GLY A 96 23.60 -8.29 6.39
N VAL A 97 23.11 -7.36 5.56
CA VAL A 97 23.44 -7.37 4.12
C VAL A 97 24.94 -7.11 3.89
N ALA A 98 25.53 -6.15 4.59
CA ALA A 98 26.97 -5.88 4.47
C ALA A 98 27.81 -7.09 4.90
N ASP A 99 27.44 -7.73 6.00
CA ASP A 99 28.11 -8.92 6.52
C ASP A 99 27.99 -10.11 5.54
N ALA A 100 26.80 -10.31 4.95
CA ALA A 100 26.56 -11.33 3.94
C ALA A 100 27.37 -11.09 2.66
N LEU A 101 27.45 -9.84 2.18
CA LEU A 101 28.28 -9.50 1.02
C LEU A 101 29.77 -9.71 1.32
N ALA A 102 30.24 -9.31 2.50
CA ALA A 102 31.63 -9.50 2.92
C ALA A 102 32.01 -10.99 3.02
N ALA A 103 31.11 -11.84 3.54
CA ALA A 103 31.31 -13.29 3.59
C ALA A 103 31.45 -13.93 2.21
N LEU A 104 30.85 -13.33 1.17
CA LEU A 104 30.98 -13.75 -0.22
C LEU A 104 32.16 -13.08 -0.95
N GLY A 105 32.98 -12.28 -0.25
CA GLY A 105 34.09 -11.53 -0.86
C GLY A 105 33.65 -10.33 -1.71
N LEU A 106 32.40 -9.88 -1.58
CA LEU A 106 31.80 -8.83 -2.41
C LEU A 106 31.83 -7.47 -1.71
N ALA A 107 31.99 -6.40 -2.47
CA ALA A 107 32.01 -5.05 -1.93
C ALA A 107 30.59 -4.55 -1.57
N GLY A 108 30.40 -4.12 -0.32
CA GLY A 108 29.16 -3.46 0.10
C GLY A 108 29.19 -3.00 1.55
N SER A 109 29.12 -1.70 1.78
CA SER A 109 28.98 -1.13 3.13
C SER A 109 27.52 -0.84 3.46
N LYS A 110 27.20 -0.72 4.75
CA LYS A 110 25.86 -0.32 5.23
C LYS A 110 25.34 0.92 4.47
N SER A 111 26.19 1.91 4.26
CA SER A 111 25.86 3.15 3.56
C SER A 111 25.67 2.97 2.06
N SER A 112 26.43 2.08 1.41
CA SER A 112 26.21 1.81 -0.02
C SER A 112 24.92 1.06 -0.26
N ILE A 113 24.61 0.05 0.57
CA ILE A 113 23.36 -0.72 0.49
C ILE A 113 22.16 0.19 0.78
N TYR A 114 22.27 1.07 1.78
CA TYR A 114 21.25 2.09 2.03
C TYR A 114 20.95 2.92 0.79
N ARG A 115 21.98 3.45 0.12
CA ARG A 115 21.82 4.25 -1.11
C ARG A 115 21.18 3.44 -2.23
N ASP A 116 21.56 2.18 -2.40
CA ASP A 116 20.98 1.30 -3.43
C ASP A 116 19.48 1.07 -3.18
N VAL A 117 19.08 0.79 -1.94
CA VAL A 117 17.67 0.61 -1.57
C VAL A 117 16.86 1.88 -1.77
N GLN A 118 17.42 3.04 -1.40
CA GLN A 118 16.72 4.32 -1.61
C GLN A 118 16.57 4.64 -3.10
N ALA A 119 17.62 4.45 -3.90
CA ALA A 119 17.59 4.67 -5.35
C ALA A 119 16.60 3.72 -6.05
N ALA A 120 16.58 2.44 -5.66
CA ALA A 120 15.61 1.49 -6.18
C ALA A 120 14.17 1.90 -5.82
N GLY A 121 13.92 2.35 -4.59
CA GLY A 121 12.60 2.85 -4.18
C GLY A 121 12.17 4.13 -4.92
N GLU A 122 13.11 5.01 -5.28
CA GLU A 122 12.85 6.16 -6.16
C GLU A 122 12.54 5.73 -7.59
N GLY A 123 13.23 4.69 -8.08
CA GLY A 123 12.98 4.07 -9.38
C GLY A 123 11.54 3.57 -9.53
N VAL A 124 10.93 3.03 -8.48
CA VAL A 124 9.54 2.53 -8.52
C VAL A 124 8.57 3.62 -8.97
N ARG A 125 8.74 4.84 -8.45
CA ARG A 125 7.86 5.96 -8.77
C ARG A 125 8.02 6.40 -10.22
N ARG A 126 9.26 6.36 -10.72
CA ARG A 126 9.55 6.67 -12.12
C ARG A 126 8.83 5.69 -13.03
N ILE A 127 8.89 4.39 -12.70
CA ILE A 127 8.19 3.33 -13.43
C ILE A 127 6.67 3.55 -13.36
N ARG A 128 6.10 3.76 -12.17
CA ARG A 128 4.64 4.01 -12.02
C ARG A 128 4.17 5.21 -12.82
N ARG A 129 4.87 6.35 -12.74
CA ARG A 129 4.55 7.54 -13.53
C ARG A 129 4.59 7.29 -15.04
N SER A 130 5.44 6.36 -15.50
CA SER A 130 5.52 6.00 -16.92
C SER A 130 4.44 5.03 -17.38
N GLN A 131 3.77 4.31 -16.46
CA GLN A 131 2.70 3.37 -16.81
C GLN A 131 1.38 4.06 -17.22
N GLY A 132 1.24 5.36 -16.93
CA GLY A 132 0.10 6.18 -17.37
C GLY A 132 -1.21 5.83 -16.68
N SER A 133 -2.30 6.42 -17.17
CA SER A 133 -3.65 6.15 -16.70
C SER A 133 -4.20 4.84 -17.27
N ARG A 134 -4.93 4.09 -16.46
CA ARG A 134 -5.70 2.91 -16.90
C ARG A 134 -6.99 2.81 -16.13
N LYS A 135 -8.05 2.24 -16.73
CA LYS A 135 -9.30 2.05 -15.99
C LYS A 135 -9.16 0.96 -14.92
N VAL A 136 -9.58 1.27 -13.70
CA VAL A 136 -9.74 0.34 -12.57
C VAL A 136 -11.20 0.38 -12.13
N GLN A 137 -11.89 -0.76 -12.18
CA GLN A 137 -13.32 -0.80 -11.82
C GLN A 137 -13.55 -0.60 -10.33
N VAL A 138 -12.78 -1.33 -9.51
CA VAL A 138 -12.88 -1.32 -8.05
C VAL A 138 -11.50 -1.09 -7.46
N MET A 139 -11.34 0.03 -6.77
CA MET A 139 -10.13 0.34 -6.00
C MET A 139 -10.33 -0.08 -4.55
N SER A 140 -9.40 -0.84 -4.03
CA SER A 140 -9.23 -1.13 -2.62
C SER A 140 -8.32 -0.04 -2.01
N ALA A 141 -8.76 0.61 -0.93
CA ALA A 141 -7.94 1.56 -0.18
C ALA A 141 -7.89 1.20 1.29
N ASP A 142 -6.74 1.42 1.90
CA ASP A 142 -6.51 1.23 3.32
C ASP A 142 -5.34 2.09 3.78
N ALA A 143 -5.22 2.30 5.08
CA ALA A 143 -4.15 3.07 5.67
C ALA A 143 -3.49 2.32 6.83
N THR A 144 -2.22 2.63 7.07
CA THR A 144 -1.51 2.09 8.20
C THR A 144 -0.42 3.02 8.67
N TYR A 145 -0.04 2.95 9.94
CA TYR A 145 1.04 3.77 10.48
C TYR A 145 2.33 2.98 10.75
N VAL A 146 3.46 3.66 10.67
CA VAL A 146 4.75 3.19 11.21
C VAL A 146 5.38 4.29 12.05
N ILE A 147 6.25 3.92 12.99
CA ILE A 147 7.03 4.92 13.75
C ILE A 147 8.27 5.29 12.93
N CYS A 148 8.39 6.57 12.62
CA CYS A 148 9.52 7.19 11.98
C CYS A 148 10.03 8.33 12.85
N ASN A 149 11.27 8.23 13.33
CA ASN A 149 11.89 9.24 14.19
C ASN A 149 11.01 9.67 15.37
N ARG A 150 10.42 8.68 16.08
CA ARG A 150 9.51 8.86 17.23
C ARG A 150 8.15 9.50 16.90
N SER A 151 7.84 9.70 15.63
CA SER A 151 6.53 10.19 15.18
C SER A 151 5.82 9.13 14.37
N GLU A 152 4.49 9.10 14.44
CA GLU A 152 3.67 8.29 13.55
C GLU A 152 3.68 8.88 12.14
N VAL A 153 3.87 8.01 11.16
CA VAL A 153 3.76 8.34 9.74
C VAL A 153 2.71 7.42 9.15
N THR A 154 1.64 8.01 8.61
CA THR A 154 0.54 7.29 7.99
C THR A 154 0.88 7.01 6.52
N ILE A 155 0.66 5.76 6.12
CA ILE A 155 0.89 5.24 4.78
C ILE A 155 -0.49 4.86 4.23
N ALA A 156 -0.96 5.58 3.21
CA ALA A 156 -2.14 5.21 2.46
C ALA A 156 -1.73 4.28 1.30
N VAL A 157 -2.51 3.23 1.07
CA VAL A 157 -2.28 2.25 0.01
C VAL A 157 -3.55 2.12 -0.82
N ALA A 158 -3.41 2.21 -2.14
CA ALA A 158 -4.47 1.96 -3.11
C ALA A 158 -4.08 0.79 -4.02
N LEU A 159 -5.01 -0.14 -4.22
CA LEU A 159 -4.83 -1.34 -5.02
C LEU A 159 -6.04 -1.53 -5.95
N ASP A 160 -5.83 -2.21 -7.07
CA ASP A 160 -6.89 -2.79 -7.87
C ASP A 160 -7.48 -3.98 -7.08
N ALA A 161 -8.72 -3.86 -6.63
CA ALA A 161 -9.33 -4.87 -5.77
C ALA A 161 -9.57 -6.20 -6.50
N LEU A 162 -9.65 -6.17 -7.83
CA LEU A 162 -9.93 -7.35 -8.65
C LEU A 162 -8.64 -8.02 -9.14
N ALA A 163 -7.69 -7.23 -9.62
CA ALA A 163 -6.40 -7.75 -10.12
C ALA A 163 -5.39 -8.00 -8.99
N GLY A 164 -5.49 -7.26 -7.89
CA GLY A 164 -4.52 -7.29 -6.79
C GLY A 164 -3.29 -6.40 -7.02
N ASP A 165 -3.26 -5.65 -8.12
CA ASP A 165 -2.15 -4.76 -8.47
C ASP A 165 -2.13 -3.52 -7.59
N VAL A 166 -0.95 -3.11 -7.15
CA VAL A 166 -0.83 -1.88 -6.35
C VAL A 166 -0.82 -0.68 -7.28
N LEU A 167 -1.78 0.21 -7.08
CA LEU A 167 -1.94 1.45 -7.84
C LEU A 167 -0.98 2.51 -7.31
N GLU A 168 -1.10 2.86 -6.03
CA GLU A 168 -0.25 3.88 -5.42
C GLU A 168 -0.05 3.67 -3.91
N ILE A 169 1.08 4.16 -3.40
CA ILE A 169 1.41 4.21 -1.98
C ILE A 169 1.91 5.62 -1.67
N GLU A 170 1.17 6.29 -0.80
CA GLU A 170 1.47 7.67 -0.42
C GLU A 170 1.60 7.83 1.09
N LEU A 171 2.39 8.81 1.52
CA LEU A 171 2.38 9.22 2.92
C LEU A 171 1.35 10.33 3.08
N VAL A 172 0.41 10.12 4.00
CA VAL A 172 -0.62 11.10 4.34
C VAL A 172 -0.43 11.54 5.78
N ASP A 173 -0.92 12.74 6.12
CA ASP A 173 -0.73 13.27 7.47
C ASP A 173 -1.55 12.50 8.51
N SER A 174 -2.75 12.04 8.15
CA SER A 174 -3.61 11.19 9.00
C SER A 174 -4.67 10.49 8.17
N GLU A 175 -5.45 9.60 8.81
CA GLU A 175 -6.62 8.96 8.22
C GLU A 175 -7.89 9.84 8.25
N SER A 176 -7.75 11.15 8.47
CA SER A 176 -8.86 12.09 8.36
C SER A 176 -9.35 12.19 6.92
N ALA A 177 -10.65 12.49 6.74
CA ALA A 177 -11.23 12.70 5.42
C ALA A 177 -10.48 13.77 4.62
N ALA A 178 -10.09 14.88 5.27
CA ALA A 178 -9.34 15.96 4.64
C ALA A 178 -7.97 15.52 4.12
N ASN A 179 -7.27 14.65 4.85
CA ASN A 179 -5.93 14.20 4.50
C ASN A 179 -5.93 13.04 3.49
N LEU A 180 -6.99 12.22 3.48
CA LEU A 180 -7.16 11.14 2.51
C LEU A 180 -7.72 11.63 1.16
N ARG A 181 -8.47 12.74 1.14
CA ARG A 181 -9.13 13.26 -0.07
C ARG A 181 -8.17 13.48 -1.24
N PRO A 182 -7.03 14.19 -1.12
CA PRO A 182 -6.15 14.42 -2.26
C PRO A 182 -5.61 13.12 -2.87
N PHE A 183 -5.28 12.14 -2.03
CA PHE A 183 -4.82 10.84 -2.46
C PHE A 183 -5.89 10.08 -3.25
N LEU A 184 -7.11 10.00 -2.72
CA LEU A 184 -8.21 9.28 -3.38
C LEU A 184 -8.72 9.99 -4.64
N GLU A 185 -8.68 11.32 -4.66
CA GLU A 185 -9.00 12.14 -5.85
C GLU A 185 -8.00 11.88 -6.97
N GLU A 186 -6.70 11.92 -6.68
CA GLU A 186 -5.65 11.56 -7.65
C GLU A 186 -5.87 10.14 -8.21
N MET A 187 -6.20 9.17 -7.36
CA MET A 187 -6.47 7.80 -7.82
C MET A 187 -7.71 7.72 -8.69
N LYS A 188 -8.78 8.43 -8.35
CA LYS A 188 -10.00 8.50 -9.16
C LYS A 188 -9.70 9.05 -10.55
N GLU A 189 -8.91 10.12 -10.63
CA GLU A 189 -8.58 10.78 -11.91
C GLU A 189 -7.63 9.92 -12.76
N LEU A 190 -6.54 9.43 -12.16
CA LEU A 190 -5.54 8.62 -12.87
C LEU A 190 -6.08 7.27 -13.30
N PHE A 191 -6.92 6.64 -12.47
CA PHE A 191 -7.40 5.27 -12.73
C PHE A 191 -8.88 5.18 -13.14
N GLN A 192 -9.56 6.31 -13.32
CA GLN A 192 -10.99 6.38 -13.67
C GLN A 192 -11.85 5.45 -12.81
N VAL A 193 -11.58 5.49 -11.50
CA VAL A 193 -12.20 4.58 -10.51
C VAL A 193 -13.68 4.91 -10.36
N GLU A 194 -14.51 3.87 -10.37
CA GLU A 194 -15.96 4.00 -10.15
C GLU A 194 -16.38 3.55 -8.75
N VAL A 195 -15.66 2.58 -8.17
CA VAL A 195 -15.97 1.97 -6.87
C VAL A 195 -14.77 2.03 -5.95
N LEU A 196 -14.98 2.53 -4.74
CA LEU A 196 -14.06 2.41 -3.61
C LEU A 196 -14.48 1.22 -2.73
N LEU A 197 -13.52 0.39 -2.33
CA LEU A 197 -13.64 -0.61 -1.27
C LEU A 197 -12.67 -0.22 -0.15
N SER A 198 -13.16 -0.05 1.07
CA SER A 198 -12.32 0.28 2.23
C SER A 198 -12.75 -0.50 3.46
N ASP A 199 -12.08 -0.26 4.59
CA ASP A 199 -12.59 -0.64 5.90
C ASP A 199 -13.86 0.16 6.29
N ASP A 200 -14.34 -0.04 7.52
CA ASP A 200 -15.52 0.64 8.06
C ASP A 200 -15.19 2.00 8.74
N HIS A 201 -14.14 2.69 8.27
CA HIS A 201 -13.80 4.02 8.77
C HIS A 201 -14.63 5.13 8.11
N ASP A 202 -15.11 6.08 8.90
CA ASP A 202 -16.05 7.11 8.42
C ASP A 202 -15.40 8.12 7.46
N SER A 203 -14.08 8.31 7.53
CA SER A 203 -13.34 9.15 6.57
C SER A 203 -13.51 8.68 5.13
N TYR A 204 -13.44 7.38 4.86
CA TYR A 204 -13.61 6.85 3.51
C TYR A 204 -15.04 7.06 2.99
N LYS A 205 -16.05 6.94 3.84
CA LYS A 205 -17.45 7.16 3.46
C LYS A 205 -17.66 8.60 3.00
N ARG A 206 -17.18 9.57 3.80
CA ARG A 206 -17.25 11.00 3.46
C ARG A 206 -16.53 11.32 2.16
N VAL A 207 -15.28 10.86 2.02
CA VAL A 207 -14.50 11.12 0.79
C VAL A 207 -15.13 10.45 -0.42
N ALA A 208 -15.67 9.23 -0.29
CA ALA A 208 -16.37 8.57 -1.38
C ALA A 208 -17.59 9.38 -1.84
N ASP A 209 -18.39 9.92 -0.91
CA ASP A 209 -19.56 10.74 -1.24
C ASP A 209 -19.15 12.06 -1.91
N ASP A 210 -18.16 12.75 -1.35
CA ASP A 210 -17.63 14.01 -1.89
C ASP A 210 -17.06 13.83 -3.31
N LEU A 211 -16.45 12.67 -3.58
CA LEU A 211 -15.90 12.33 -4.89
C LEU A 211 -16.92 11.62 -5.79
N GLY A 212 -18.16 11.35 -5.36
CA GLY A 212 -19.15 10.63 -6.15
C GLY A 212 -18.75 9.20 -6.51
N LEU A 213 -17.91 8.56 -5.69
CA LEU A 213 -17.53 7.15 -5.83
C LEU A 213 -18.61 6.26 -5.22
N LYS A 214 -18.98 5.18 -5.91
CA LYS A 214 -19.72 4.10 -5.27
C LYS A 214 -18.83 3.49 -4.18
N HIS A 215 -19.40 3.08 -3.06
CA HIS A 215 -18.59 2.63 -1.92
C HIS A 215 -19.07 1.30 -1.35
N ALA A 216 -18.12 0.38 -1.21
CA ALA A 216 -18.27 -0.88 -0.49
C ALA A 216 -17.46 -0.84 0.81
N VAL A 217 -18.05 -1.34 1.89
CA VAL A 217 -17.35 -1.53 3.17
C VAL A 217 -16.93 -2.98 3.31
N CYS A 218 -15.70 -3.20 3.78
CA CYS A 218 -15.15 -4.53 4.01
C CYS A 218 -16.04 -5.34 4.97
N ARG A 219 -16.59 -6.46 4.47
CA ARG A 219 -17.42 -7.41 5.22
C ARG A 219 -16.74 -7.93 6.48
N ARG A 220 -15.43 -8.15 6.43
CA ARG A 220 -14.66 -8.64 7.58
C ARG A 220 -14.66 -7.61 8.71
N HIS A 221 -14.33 -6.35 8.38
CA HIS A 221 -14.28 -5.27 9.35
C HIS A 221 -15.65 -4.98 9.96
N ILE A 222 -16.72 -4.94 9.15
CA ILE A 222 -18.07 -4.72 9.69
C ILE A 222 -18.46 -5.86 10.64
N ASN A 223 -18.24 -7.13 10.28
CA ASN A 223 -18.56 -8.27 11.15
C ASN A 223 -17.77 -8.25 12.46
N GLN A 224 -16.47 -7.91 12.41
CA GLN A 224 -15.64 -7.77 13.61
C GLN A 224 -16.10 -6.61 14.49
N ASN A 225 -16.43 -5.46 13.89
CA ASN A 225 -16.92 -4.29 14.61
C ASN A 225 -18.26 -4.55 15.29
N VAL A 226 -19.19 -5.23 14.60
CA VAL A 226 -20.49 -5.62 15.16
C VAL A 226 -20.31 -6.61 16.29
N ALA A 227 -19.52 -7.67 16.10
CA ALA A 227 -19.27 -8.67 17.15
C ALA A 227 -18.65 -8.04 18.41
N LYS A 228 -17.68 -7.13 18.24
CA LYS A 228 -17.08 -6.40 19.36
C LYS A 228 -18.11 -5.56 20.11
N LEU A 229 -18.92 -4.78 19.38
CA LEU A 229 -19.95 -3.94 19.99
C LEU A 229 -21.03 -4.78 20.71
N VAL A 230 -21.46 -5.89 20.10
CA VAL A 230 -22.42 -6.83 20.69
C VAL A 230 -21.86 -7.41 21.98
N ALA A 231 -20.61 -7.85 22.00
CA ALA A 231 -19.98 -8.35 23.23
C ALA A 231 -19.93 -7.27 24.33
N GLU A 232 -19.49 -6.05 23.99
CA GLU A 232 -19.44 -4.92 24.94
C GLU A 232 -20.81 -4.55 25.52
N LEU A 233 -21.84 -4.52 24.67
CA LEU A 233 -23.21 -4.18 25.08
C LEU A 233 -23.86 -5.33 25.85
N GLY A 234 -23.58 -6.59 25.48
CA GLY A 234 -24.03 -7.77 26.21
C GLY A 234 -23.46 -7.81 27.63
N GLU A 235 -22.16 -7.56 27.79
CA GLU A 235 -21.56 -7.44 29.12
C GLU A 235 -22.17 -6.30 29.95
N ALA A 236 -22.47 -5.16 29.31
CA ALA A 236 -23.11 -4.03 29.98
C ALA A 236 -24.55 -4.38 30.40
N ALA A 237 -25.28 -5.13 29.58
CA ALA A 237 -26.64 -5.58 29.86
C ALA A 237 -26.69 -6.56 31.03
N LEU A 238 -25.77 -7.53 31.10
CA LEU A 238 -25.67 -8.48 32.23
C LEU A 238 -25.38 -7.80 33.58
N LYS A 239 -24.73 -6.63 33.56
CA LYS A 239 -24.42 -5.82 34.75
C LYS A 239 -25.49 -4.77 35.05
N TRP A 240 -26.49 -4.60 34.18
CA TRP A 240 -27.50 -3.57 34.29
C TRP A 240 -28.49 -3.91 35.40
N LYS A 241 -28.73 -2.94 36.31
CA LYS A 241 -29.63 -3.09 37.47
C LYS A 241 -30.83 -2.15 37.44
N GLY A 242 -30.86 -1.21 36.49
CA GLY A 242 -31.95 -0.23 36.36
C GLY A 242 -33.10 -0.76 35.51
N PRO A 243 -34.26 -0.09 35.53
CA PRO A 243 -35.28 -0.34 34.51
C PRO A 243 -34.80 0.11 33.12
N PRO A 244 -35.40 -0.38 32.03
CA PRO A 244 -35.26 0.21 30.71
C PRO A 244 -35.69 1.70 30.73
N PRO A 245 -35.07 2.56 29.89
CA PRO A 245 -35.49 3.95 29.77
C PRO A 245 -36.98 4.08 29.38
N PRO A 246 -37.68 5.14 29.84
CA PRO A 246 -39.06 5.38 29.44
C PRO A 246 -39.23 5.35 27.91
N GLY A 247 -40.23 4.59 27.44
CA GLY A 247 -40.52 4.42 26.01
C GLY A 247 -39.68 3.35 25.29
N VAL A 248 -38.64 2.81 25.92
CA VAL A 248 -37.96 1.59 25.44
C VAL A 248 -38.72 0.38 26.00
N GLY A 249 -39.61 -0.19 25.20
CA GLY A 249 -40.46 -1.32 25.58
C GLY A 249 -39.74 -2.68 25.53
N ARG A 250 -38.46 -2.74 25.89
CA ARG A 250 -37.63 -3.96 25.83
C ARG A 250 -37.05 -4.29 27.19
N SER A 251 -37.16 -5.55 27.61
CA SER A 251 -36.43 -6.09 28.76
C SER A 251 -34.94 -6.27 28.45
N ILE A 252 -34.13 -6.60 29.46
CA ILE A 252 -32.71 -6.92 29.26
C ILE A 252 -32.54 -8.24 28.49
N GLU A 253 -33.39 -9.22 28.74
CA GLU A 253 -33.39 -10.50 28.04
C GLU A 253 -33.74 -10.31 26.55
N GLU A 254 -34.74 -9.47 26.26
CA GLU A 254 -35.07 -9.10 24.89
C GLU A 254 -33.95 -8.29 24.23
N PHE A 255 -33.28 -7.39 24.98
CA PHE A 255 -32.11 -6.66 24.48
C PHE A 255 -30.97 -7.60 24.08
N LEU A 256 -30.67 -8.62 24.88
CA LEU A 256 -29.65 -9.63 24.55
C LEU A 256 -30.03 -10.41 23.29
N THR A 257 -31.31 -10.77 23.15
CA THR A 257 -31.83 -11.42 21.94
C THR A 257 -31.71 -10.51 20.72
N ASP A 258 -32.03 -9.23 20.86
CA ASP A 258 -31.94 -8.22 19.81
C ASP A 258 -30.47 -7.99 19.37
N LEU A 259 -29.49 -8.09 20.29
CA LEU A 259 -28.07 -8.04 19.97
C LEU A 259 -27.63 -9.23 19.10
N GLU A 260 -28.03 -10.45 19.48
CA GLU A 260 -27.76 -11.66 18.69
C GLU A 260 -28.40 -11.58 17.30
N TYR A 261 -29.66 -11.11 17.26
CA TYR A 261 -30.40 -10.92 16.02
C TYR A 261 -29.69 -9.96 15.07
N VAL A 262 -29.26 -8.79 15.57
CA VAL A 262 -28.46 -7.83 14.79
C VAL A 262 -27.20 -8.46 14.22
N GLN A 263 -26.49 -9.25 15.01
CA GLN A 263 -25.25 -9.88 14.57
C GLN A 263 -25.52 -10.84 13.41
N LEU A 264 -26.61 -11.60 13.47
CA LEU A 264 -27.06 -12.48 12.40
C LEU A 264 -27.46 -11.70 11.15
N VAL A 265 -28.26 -10.62 11.29
CA VAL A 265 -28.68 -9.79 10.15
C VAL A 265 -27.46 -9.23 9.43
N VAL A 266 -26.50 -8.64 10.14
CA VAL A 266 -25.28 -8.06 9.54
C VAL A 266 -24.38 -9.14 8.94
N ALA A 267 -24.27 -10.32 9.57
CA ALA A 267 -23.45 -11.41 9.03
C ALA A 267 -24.04 -12.04 7.75
N LEU A 268 -25.36 -12.26 7.74
CA LEU A 268 -26.07 -12.91 6.63
C LEU A 268 -26.38 -11.94 5.48
N ARG A 269 -26.52 -10.64 5.79
CA ARG A 269 -26.80 -9.57 4.83
C ARG A 269 -28.00 -9.89 3.92
N PRO A 270 -29.20 -10.13 4.50
CA PRO A 270 -30.38 -10.44 3.70
C PRO A 270 -30.84 -9.22 2.88
N PRO A 271 -31.58 -9.41 1.77
CA PRO A 271 -32.03 -8.31 0.91
C PRO A 271 -32.84 -7.23 1.65
N ASP A 272 -33.65 -7.64 2.63
CA ASP A 272 -34.51 -6.81 3.47
C ASP A 272 -33.84 -6.39 4.80
N GLY A 273 -32.55 -6.66 4.99
CA GLY A 273 -31.86 -6.42 6.27
C GLY A 273 -31.87 -4.96 6.72
N ALA A 274 -31.86 -3.98 5.80
CA ALA A 274 -32.06 -2.57 6.16
C ALA A 274 -33.41 -2.36 6.86
N GLN A 275 -34.48 -2.98 6.34
CA GLN A 275 -35.81 -2.86 6.93
C GLN A 275 -35.87 -3.56 8.29
N GLN A 276 -35.29 -4.75 8.41
CA GLN A 276 -35.21 -5.48 9.68
C GLN A 276 -34.49 -4.66 10.78
N LEU A 277 -33.38 -4.00 10.44
CA LEU A 277 -32.66 -3.12 11.36
C LEU A 277 -33.46 -1.85 11.69
N TRP A 278 -34.19 -1.29 10.72
CA TRP A 278 -35.09 -0.15 10.94
C TRP A 278 -36.25 -0.50 11.87
N ASP A 279 -36.85 -1.66 11.70
CA ASP A 279 -37.92 -2.16 12.55
C ASP A 279 -37.44 -2.32 13.99
N LEU A 280 -36.24 -2.86 14.16
CA LEU A 280 -35.61 -2.97 15.46
C LEU A 280 -35.26 -1.60 16.06
N LEU A 281 -34.77 -0.65 15.25
CA LEU A 281 -34.47 0.71 15.69
C LEU A 281 -35.70 1.40 16.30
N ARG A 282 -36.91 1.12 15.80
CA ARG A 282 -38.15 1.67 16.36
C ARG A 282 -38.37 1.26 17.82
N CYS A 283 -37.94 0.08 18.24
CA CYS A 283 -38.00 -0.38 19.63
C CYS A 283 -37.08 0.44 20.56
N TYR A 284 -35.99 1.00 20.01
CA TYR A 284 -34.95 1.72 20.76
C TYR A 284 -34.98 3.24 20.53
N GLN A 285 -35.90 3.76 19.73
CA GLN A 285 -35.93 5.17 19.32
C GLN A 285 -36.08 6.15 20.50
N ALA A 286 -36.73 5.72 21.57
CA ALA A 286 -36.95 6.50 22.78
C ALA A 286 -35.73 6.53 23.72
N ALA A 287 -34.69 5.73 23.45
CA ALA A 287 -33.48 5.73 24.27
C ALA A 287 -32.85 7.14 24.26
N PRO A 288 -32.70 7.80 25.43
CA PRO A 288 -32.30 9.20 25.50
C PRO A 288 -30.80 9.37 25.21
N PRO A 289 -30.38 10.48 24.57
CA PRO A 289 -28.97 10.84 24.50
C PRO A 289 -28.40 11.09 25.91
N PRO A 290 -27.08 10.90 26.12
CA PRO A 290 -26.46 11.26 27.40
C PRO A 290 -26.59 12.76 27.67
N ALA A 291 -26.74 13.14 28.93
CA ALA A 291 -26.60 14.54 29.33
C ALA A 291 -25.13 14.98 29.22
N GLU A 292 -24.90 16.30 29.32
CA GLU A 292 -23.55 16.84 29.27
C GLU A 292 -22.67 16.25 30.39
N GLY A 293 -21.52 15.70 30.02
CA GLY A 293 -20.59 15.03 30.94
C GLY A 293 -20.94 13.57 31.28
N GLU A 294 -22.10 13.06 30.86
CA GLU A 294 -22.50 11.67 31.11
C GLU A 294 -22.05 10.71 30.00
N LYS A 295 -21.89 9.43 30.36
CA LYS A 295 -21.65 8.36 29.39
C LYS A 295 -22.97 7.88 28.79
N ALA A 296 -22.97 7.60 27.50
CA ALA A 296 -24.10 6.99 26.82
C ALA A 296 -24.49 5.63 27.45
N THR A 297 -25.79 5.43 27.68
CA THR A 297 -26.35 4.16 28.15
C THR A 297 -26.22 3.07 27.08
N LEU A 298 -26.31 1.80 27.47
CA LEU A 298 -26.31 0.67 26.52
C LEU A 298 -27.44 0.81 25.47
N TRP A 299 -28.61 1.29 25.89
CA TRP A 299 -29.78 1.53 25.04
C TRP A 299 -29.50 2.57 23.97
N TYR A 300 -28.92 3.71 24.34
CA TYR A 300 -28.61 4.77 23.40
C TYR A 300 -27.46 4.39 22.46
N ARG A 301 -26.43 3.70 22.98
CA ARG A 301 -25.35 3.15 22.15
C ARG A 301 -25.90 2.19 21.10
N PHE A 302 -26.82 1.30 21.48
CA PHE A 302 -27.43 0.37 20.53
C PHE A 302 -28.32 1.08 19.51
N ARG A 303 -29.12 2.06 19.93
CA ARG A 303 -29.89 2.93 19.03
C ARG A 303 -29.01 3.56 17.94
N LEU A 304 -27.87 4.14 18.32
CA LEU A 304 -26.94 4.74 17.35
C LEU A 304 -26.29 3.70 16.43
N ALA A 305 -26.00 2.50 16.94
CA ALA A 305 -25.45 1.42 16.14
C ALA A 305 -26.44 0.93 15.07
N LEU A 306 -27.70 0.71 15.46
CA LEU A 306 -28.78 0.37 14.55
C LEU A 306 -28.93 1.43 13.46
N LEU A 307 -29.01 2.72 13.84
CA LEU A 307 -29.09 3.83 12.88
C LEU A 307 -27.89 3.83 11.92
N ARG A 308 -26.66 3.61 12.42
CA ARG A 308 -25.46 3.52 11.61
C ARG A 308 -25.54 2.39 10.60
N TRP A 309 -25.94 1.19 11.01
CA TRP A 309 -26.03 0.04 10.12
C TRP A 309 -27.17 0.16 9.10
N CYS A 310 -28.33 0.69 9.49
CA CYS A 310 -29.41 1.01 8.56
C CYS A 310 -28.93 1.95 7.45
N ASN A 311 -28.34 3.08 7.84
CA ASN A 311 -27.88 4.10 6.89
C ASN A 311 -26.75 3.61 5.99
N ASN A 312 -25.91 2.70 6.49
CA ASN A 312 -24.80 2.14 5.73
C ASN A 312 -25.12 0.80 5.05
N TRP A 313 -26.36 0.30 5.15
CA TRP A 313 -26.75 -0.98 4.55
C TRP A 313 -26.41 -1.07 3.06
N PRO A 314 -26.62 -0.02 2.24
CA PRO A 314 -26.20 -0.05 0.84
C PRO A 314 -24.69 -0.31 0.68
N ARG A 315 -23.84 0.24 1.55
CA ARG A 315 -22.37 0.02 1.48
C ARG A 315 -21.98 -1.38 1.97
N ILE A 316 -22.66 -1.89 2.99
CA ILE A 316 -22.43 -3.22 3.59
C ILE A 316 -22.79 -4.36 2.62
N THR A 317 -23.76 -4.12 1.74
CA THR A 317 -24.30 -5.08 0.76
C THR A 317 -23.88 -4.76 -0.69
N PHE A 318 -22.97 -3.82 -0.88
CA PHE A 318 -22.60 -3.33 -2.21
C PHE A 318 -22.04 -4.45 -3.09
N ASP A 319 -21.17 -5.30 -2.56
CA ASP A 319 -20.59 -6.46 -3.27
C ASP A 319 -21.67 -7.40 -3.80
N GLN A 320 -22.72 -7.67 -3.03
CA GLN A 320 -23.81 -8.55 -3.46
C GLN A 320 -24.55 -7.98 -4.68
N ARG A 321 -24.86 -6.68 -4.68
CA ARG A 321 -25.52 -6.01 -5.83
C ARG A 321 -24.58 -5.93 -7.03
N TRP A 322 -23.34 -5.51 -6.81
CA TRP A 322 -22.35 -5.40 -7.88
C TRP A 322 -22.12 -6.75 -8.58
N ASN A 323 -22.06 -7.85 -7.83
CA ASN A 323 -21.89 -9.21 -8.34
C ASN A 323 -23.08 -9.75 -9.15
N GLN A 324 -24.25 -9.11 -9.11
CA GLN A 324 -25.40 -9.42 -9.96
C GLN A 324 -25.29 -8.77 -11.34
N GLU A 325 -24.65 -7.60 -11.39
CA GLU A 325 -24.51 -6.77 -12.60
C GLU A 325 -23.21 -7.04 -13.37
N HIS A 326 -22.21 -7.66 -12.72
CA HIS A 326 -20.87 -7.83 -13.27
C HIS A 326 -20.45 -9.31 -13.35
N THR A 327 -19.65 -9.62 -14.37
CA THR A 327 -19.06 -10.95 -14.58
C THR A 327 -17.90 -11.23 -13.63
N ALA A 328 -17.08 -10.21 -13.35
CA ALA A 328 -16.08 -10.26 -12.31
C ALA A 328 -16.76 -10.39 -10.93
N LYS A 329 -16.03 -10.96 -9.96
CA LYS A 329 -16.54 -11.17 -8.59
C LYS A 329 -15.78 -10.32 -7.59
N LEU A 330 -16.53 -9.52 -6.84
CA LEU A 330 -16.07 -8.76 -5.69
C LEU A 330 -16.43 -9.57 -4.44
N ASP A 331 -15.42 -10.02 -3.71
CA ASP A 331 -15.63 -10.87 -2.52
C ASP A 331 -16.17 -10.12 -1.29
N GLY A 332 -16.23 -8.78 -1.38
CA GLY A 332 -16.65 -7.88 -0.33
C GLY A 332 -15.61 -7.71 0.79
N THR A 333 -14.34 -8.07 0.57
CA THR A 333 -13.29 -7.99 1.59
C THR A 333 -12.11 -7.14 1.11
N ASN A 334 -11.54 -6.36 2.01
CA ASN A 334 -10.33 -5.56 1.73
C ASN A 334 -9.04 -6.39 1.86
N ASN A 335 -9.13 -7.71 1.68
CA ASN A 335 -8.04 -8.65 1.92
C ASN A 335 -6.80 -8.34 1.08
N VAL A 336 -6.97 -7.74 -0.10
CA VAL A 336 -5.87 -7.33 -0.98
C VAL A 336 -5.01 -6.27 -0.28
N ALA A 337 -5.63 -5.20 0.23
CA ALA A 337 -4.93 -4.18 1.01
C ALA A 337 -4.37 -4.73 2.33
N GLU A 338 -5.17 -5.51 3.08
CA GLU A 338 -4.74 -6.11 4.35
C GLU A 338 -3.49 -6.99 4.17
N ARG A 339 -3.43 -7.77 3.07
CA ARG A 339 -2.26 -8.60 2.73
C ARG A 339 -1.06 -7.76 2.32
N ALA A 340 -1.26 -6.72 1.51
CA ALA A 340 -0.20 -5.81 1.12
C ALA A 340 0.40 -5.13 2.37
N ILE A 341 -0.44 -4.53 3.21
CA ILE A 341 -0.02 -3.91 4.47
C ILE A 341 0.65 -4.92 5.39
N GLY A 342 0.02 -6.06 5.66
CA GLY A 342 0.50 -7.06 6.59
C GLY A 342 1.86 -7.64 6.17
N TRP A 343 1.95 -8.17 4.95
CA TRP A 343 3.13 -8.92 4.51
C TRP A 343 4.26 -8.04 3.99
N GLN A 344 3.94 -6.90 3.36
CA GLN A 344 4.95 -6.09 2.67
C GLN A 344 5.39 -4.90 3.52
N ILE A 345 4.52 -4.39 4.41
CA ILE A 345 4.84 -3.23 5.26
C ILE A 345 5.13 -3.68 6.70
N LYS A 346 4.15 -4.28 7.38
CA LYS A 346 4.22 -4.58 8.82
C LYS A 346 5.22 -5.68 9.14
N ASP A 347 5.25 -6.76 8.36
CA ASP A 347 6.22 -7.84 8.55
C ASP A 347 7.66 -7.35 8.36
N ARG A 348 7.91 -6.52 7.32
CA ARG A 348 9.23 -5.89 7.16
C ARG A 348 9.56 -4.97 8.32
N TYR A 349 8.60 -4.13 8.72
CA TYR A 349 8.80 -3.14 9.76
C TYR A 349 9.08 -3.78 11.13
N ARG A 350 8.48 -4.95 11.42
CA ARG A 350 8.68 -5.69 12.68
C ARG A 350 10.14 -6.07 12.94
N THR A 351 10.94 -6.30 11.90
CA THR A 351 12.38 -6.60 12.03
C THR A 351 13.26 -5.35 12.08
N MET A 352 12.67 -4.16 11.98
CA MET A 352 13.36 -2.88 12.06
C MET A 352 13.13 -2.24 13.43
N ARG A 353 14.12 -1.47 13.89
CA ARG A 353 13.95 -0.64 15.11
C ARG A 353 12.97 0.51 14.87
N THR A 354 13.20 1.28 13.79
CA THR A 354 12.37 2.41 13.35
C THR A 354 12.94 2.97 12.04
N TYR A 355 12.16 3.77 11.32
CA TYR A 355 12.67 4.62 10.24
C TYR A 355 13.28 5.91 10.79
N LYS A 356 14.29 6.45 10.10
CA LYS A 356 14.94 7.73 10.47
C LYS A 356 14.37 8.95 9.74
N ARG A 357 13.73 8.75 8.58
CA ARG A 357 13.15 9.83 7.78
C ARG A 357 11.93 9.33 6.98
N PRO A 358 10.90 10.17 6.76
CA PRO A 358 9.70 9.79 6.02
C PRO A 358 9.99 9.30 4.59
N GLN A 359 10.95 9.92 3.89
CA GLN A 359 11.33 9.49 2.54
C GLN A 359 11.77 8.02 2.50
N SER A 360 12.41 7.52 3.56
CA SER A 360 12.81 6.12 3.64
C SER A 360 11.62 5.20 3.88
N VAL A 361 10.59 5.64 4.62
CA VAL A 361 9.31 4.92 4.71
C VAL A 361 8.72 4.78 3.31
N ARG A 362 8.55 5.90 2.60
CA ARG A 362 7.93 5.91 1.26
C ARG A 362 8.71 5.06 0.26
N ASN A 363 10.03 5.24 0.16
CA ASN A 363 10.88 4.52 -0.79
C ASN A 363 10.93 3.02 -0.50
N VAL A 364 11.09 2.61 0.78
CA VAL A 364 11.18 1.19 1.14
C VAL A 364 9.83 0.50 0.96
N THR A 365 8.74 1.11 1.38
CA THR A 365 7.40 0.55 1.20
C THR A 365 7.09 0.38 -0.29
N ASN A 366 7.31 1.41 -1.10
CA ASN A 366 7.11 1.32 -2.55
C ASN A 366 7.96 0.20 -3.18
N LEU A 367 9.23 0.09 -2.78
CA LEU A 367 10.14 -0.93 -3.28
C LEU A 367 9.65 -2.35 -2.98
N ILE A 368 9.31 -2.64 -1.73
CA ILE A 368 8.92 -4.00 -1.32
C ILE A 368 7.64 -4.41 -2.04
N ILE A 369 6.67 -3.50 -2.09
CA ILE A 369 5.39 -3.76 -2.73
C ILE A 369 5.56 -3.97 -4.24
N CYS A 370 6.35 -3.12 -4.92
CA CYS A 370 6.65 -3.25 -6.34
C CYS A 370 7.32 -4.59 -6.67
N LEU A 371 8.33 -4.99 -5.89
CA LEU A 371 9.04 -6.25 -6.09
C LEU A 371 8.17 -7.48 -5.79
N ALA A 372 7.23 -7.37 -4.85
CA ALA A 372 6.30 -8.45 -4.54
C ALA A 372 5.22 -8.62 -5.62
N ALA A 373 4.79 -7.54 -6.27
CA ALA A 373 3.76 -7.56 -7.31
C ALA A 373 4.25 -8.05 -8.68
N ASN A 374 5.56 -7.98 -8.97
CA ASN A 374 6.10 -8.25 -10.32
C ASN A 374 7.03 -9.49 -10.37
N PRO A 375 6.54 -10.71 -10.05
CA PRO A 375 7.36 -11.89 -10.08
C PRO A 375 7.81 -12.21 -11.51
N GLN A 376 9.12 -12.42 -11.72
CA GLN A 376 9.78 -12.77 -12.99
C GLN A 376 10.01 -11.64 -14.00
N SER A 377 9.76 -10.39 -13.63
CA SER A 377 10.08 -9.25 -14.48
C SER A 377 11.54 -8.79 -14.33
N ASP A 378 12.07 -8.11 -15.35
CA ASP A 378 13.35 -7.37 -15.29
C ASP A 378 13.21 -6.03 -14.53
N VAL A 379 12.21 -5.92 -13.64
CA VAL A 379 11.94 -4.70 -12.86
C VAL A 379 13.17 -4.29 -12.05
N MET A 380 13.94 -5.22 -11.48
CA MET A 380 15.17 -4.84 -10.76
C MET A 380 16.15 -4.06 -11.64
N SER A 381 16.30 -4.46 -12.91
CA SER A 381 17.13 -3.74 -13.88
C SER A 381 16.60 -2.33 -14.13
N GLN A 382 15.29 -2.17 -14.29
CA GLN A 382 14.64 -0.87 -14.49
C GLN A 382 14.76 0.04 -13.25
N LEU A 383 14.66 -0.54 -12.04
CA LEU A 383 14.77 0.20 -10.78
C LEU A 383 16.20 0.71 -10.52
N LEU A 384 17.20 -0.01 -11.01
CA LEU A 384 18.61 0.33 -10.83
C LEU A 384 19.21 1.11 -12.01
N ALA A 385 18.49 1.18 -13.13
CA ALA A 385 18.83 2.02 -14.27
C ALA A 385 18.88 3.49 -13.83
N ALA A 386 20.10 4.04 -13.89
CA ALA A 386 20.42 5.41 -13.50
C ALA A 386 19.92 6.43 -14.52
#